data_AF-A0A2H5QG28-F1
#
_entry.id   AF-A0A2H5QG28-F1
#
_cell.length_a   1.000
_cell.length_b   1.000
_cell.length_c   1.000
_cell.angle_alpha   90.00
_cell.angle_beta   90.00
_cell.angle_gamma   90.00
#
_symmetry.space_group_name_H-M   'P 1'
#
loop_
_entity.id
_entity.type
_entity.pdbx_description
1 polymer ?
#
loop_
_entity_poly.entity_id
_entity_poly.type
_entity_poly.pdbx_seq_one_letter_code
_entity_poly.pdbx_strand_id
1 'polypeptide(L)'
;MCSIILNNKQAPKSVVYISFGTTSTTDEQINELAIGLEESKTKFTWVLRDADKGDIFAEKGRRVEFPHVFEARMEGVGIVIRAWVTQLEILGHPSTGGFMNLCGWNSCM
;
A
#
# COMPACT_ATOMS: atom_id res chain seq x y z
N MET A 1 11.25 -7.55 11.20
CA MET A 1 10.11 -6.61 11.16
C MET A 1 9.19 -6.90 9.96
N CYS A 2 9.71 -7.25 8.77
CA CYS A 2 8.89 -7.53 7.59
C CYS A 2 8.00 -8.79 7.65
N SER A 3 8.43 -9.87 8.33
CA SER A 3 7.63 -11.11 8.48
C SER A 3 6.36 -10.93 9.34
N ILE A 4 6.25 -9.80 10.05
CA ILE A 4 5.05 -9.45 10.84
C ILE A 4 3.97 -8.84 9.94
N ILE A 5 4.38 -8.12 8.89
CA ILE A 5 3.47 -7.39 8.00
C ILE A 5 2.96 -8.30 6.87
N LEU A 6 3.87 -9.07 6.26
CA LEU A 6 3.53 -10.10 5.28
C LEU A 6 3.51 -11.45 6.01
N ASN A 7 2.32 -11.87 6.40
CA ASN A 7 2.12 -13.16 7.05
C ASN A 7 2.57 -14.30 6.13
N ASN A 8 3.49 -15.17 6.59
CA ASN A 8 3.97 -16.35 5.85
C ASN A 8 2.88 -17.37 5.50
N LYS A 9 1.65 -17.20 5.98
CA LYS A 9 0.48 -18.02 5.60
C LYS A 9 -0.06 -17.73 4.20
N GLN A 10 0.36 -16.64 3.56
CA GLN A 10 -0.10 -16.32 2.21
C GLN A 10 0.59 -17.19 1.17
N ALA A 11 -0.19 -17.68 0.19
CA ALA A 11 0.35 -18.50 -0.89
C ALA A 11 1.45 -17.72 -1.66
N PRO A 12 2.44 -18.43 -2.25
CA PRO A 12 3.43 -17.80 -3.09
C PRO A 12 2.78 -17.00 -4.22
N LYS A 13 3.33 -15.82 -4.52
CA LYS A 13 2.88 -14.95 -5.62
C LYS A 13 1.39 -14.58 -5.59
N SER A 14 0.77 -14.50 -4.41
CA SER A 14 -0.67 -14.23 -4.25
C SER A 14 -1.02 -12.85 -3.72
N VAL A 15 -0.03 -12.01 -3.37
CA VAL A 15 -0.24 -10.69 -2.76
C VAL A 15 0.31 -9.60 -3.67
N VAL A 16 -0.49 -8.56 -3.90
CA VAL A 16 -0.05 -7.36 -4.61
C VAL A 16 0.51 -6.36 -3.60
N TYR A 17 1.76 -5.95 -3.78
CA TYR A 17 2.31 -4.81 -3.07
C TYR A 17 1.93 -3.52 -3.79
N ILE A 18 1.46 -2.52 -3.05
CA ILE A 18 1.03 -1.23 -3.57
C ILE A 18 1.80 -0.15 -2.82
N SER A 19 2.55 0.67 -3.55
CA SER A 19 3.25 1.83 -2.99
C SER A 19 3.52 2.85 -4.09
N PHE A 20 3.20 4.10 -3.80
CA PHE A 20 3.31 5.20 -4.76
C PHE A 20 4.58 6.04 -4.59
N GLY A 21 5.45 5.67 -3.64
CA GLY A 21 6.68 6.43 -3.36
C GLY A 21 6.36 7.87 -2.94
N THR A 22 7.28 8.81 -3.15
CA THR A 22 7.11 10.22 -2.74
C THR A 22 6.23 11.06 -3.67
N THR A 23 5.52 10.42 -4.61
CA THR A 23 4.71 11.10 -5.61
C THR A 23 3.29 11.32 -5.09
N SER A 24 2.80 12.55 -5.22
CA SER A 24 1.47 12.95 -4.75
C SER A 24 0.36 12.16 -5.46
N THR A 25 -0.36 11.32 -4.71
CA THR A 25 -1.63 10.71 -5.13
C THR A 25 -2.78 11.53 -4.52
N THR A 26 -3.82 11.83 -5.30
CA THR A 26 -4.96 12.61 -4.80
C THR A 26 -5.87 11.77 -3.90
N ASP A 27 -6.67 12.43 -3.05
CA ASP A 27 -7.63 11.73 -2.18
C ASP A 27 -8.67 10.95 -3.03
N GLU A 28 -9.06 11.47 -4.21
CA GLU A 28 -9.93 10.75 -5.16
C GLU A 28 -9.28 9.47 -5.70
N GLN A 29 -8.02 9.53 -6.12
CA GLN A 29 -7.30 8.36 -6.63
C GLN A 29 -7.15 7.26 -5.56
N ILE A 30 -6.93 7.66 -4.31
CA ILE A 30 -6.87 6.73 -3.17
C ILE A 30 -8.23 6.07 -2.94
N ASN A 31 -9.32 6.83 -3.04
CA ASN A 31 -10.67 6.29 -2.88
C ASN A 31 -11.04 5.31 -3.99
N GLU A 32 -10.77 5.65 -5.25
CA GLU A 32 -11.02 4.74 -6.38
C GLU A 32 -10.20 3.45 -6.27
N LEU A 33 -8.93 3.55 -5.83
CA LEU A 33 -8.13 2.36 -5.60
C LEU A 33 -8.71 1.50 -4.47
N ALA A 34 -9.16 2.11 -3.38
CA ALA A 34 -9.79 1.40 -2.28
C ALA A 34 -11.04 0.63 -2.74
N ILE A 35 -11.90 1.26 -3.55
CA ILE A 35 -13.08 0.61 -4.16
C ILE A 35 -12.64 -0.57 -5.03
N GLY A 36 -11.65 -0.38 -5.91
CA GLY A 36 -11.15 -1.46 -6.77
C GLY A 36 -10.55 -2.64 -5.98
N LEU A 37 -9.90 -2.38 -4.84
CA LEU A 37 -9.39 -3.43 -3.96
C LEU A 37 -10.52 -4.21 -3.28
N GLU A 38 -11.58 -3.54 -2.84
CA GLU A 38 -12.77 -4.19 -2.27
C GLU A 38 -13.46 -5.09 -3.30
N GLU A 39 -13.68 -4.59 -4.52
CA GLU A 39 -14.40 -5.33 -5.56
C GLU A 39 -13.58 -6.50 -6.11
N SER A 40 -12.28 -6.31 -6.32
CA SER A 40 -11.41 -7.35 -6.89
C SER A 40 -11.13 -8.50 -5.91
N LYS A 41 -11.32 -8.27 -4.60
CA LYS A 41 -10.96 -9.23 -3.52
C LYS A 41 -9.50 -9.69 -3.59
N THR A 42 -8.65 -8.91 -4.25
CA THR A 42 -7.23 -9.21 -4.40
C THR A 42 -6.55 -9.00 -3.06
N LYS A 43 -5.72 -9.96 -2.65
CA LYS A 43 -4.92 -9.78 -1.44
C LYS A 43 -3.84 -8.74 -1.69
N PHE A 44 -3.70 -7.79 -0.77
CA PHE A 44 -2.79 -6.68 -0.96
C PHE A 44 -2.02 -6.30 0.30
N THR A 45 -0.92 -5.60 0.07
CA THR A 45 -0.18 -4.85 1.08
C THR A 45 0.03 -3.45 0.55
N TRP A 46 -0.64 -2.47 1.14
CA TRP A 46 -0.63 -1.10 0.65
C TRP A 46 0.07 -0.18 1.63
N VAL A 47 1.20 0.37 1.21
CA VAL A 47 1.91 1.40 1.97
C VAL A 47 1.36 2.77 1.58
N LEU A 48 0.75 3.45 2.54
CA LEU A 48 0.14 4.76 2.37
C LEU A 48 0.69 5.69 3.45
N ARG A 49 1.78 6.41 3.15
CA ARG A 49 2.44 7.31 4.11
C ARG A 49 2.02 8.75 3.89
N ASP A 50 1.91 9.50 4.99
CA ASP A 50 1.55 10.92 4.92
C ASP A 50 2.66 11.78 4.28
N ALA A 51 3.93 11.33 4.36
CA ALA A 51 5.09 11.98 3.73
C ALA A 51 5.17 11.78 2.20
N ASP A 52 4.33 10.91 1.63
CA ASP A 52 4.36 10.59 0.20
C ASP A 52 3.59 11.61 -0.67
N LYS A 53 2.96 12.62 -0.07
CA LYS A 53 2.22 13.67 -0.79
C LYS A 53 3.11 14.70 -1.53
N GLY A 54 4.43 14.53 -1.58
CA GLY A 54 5.33 15.43 -2.33
C GLY A 54 5.38 16.88 -1.84
N ASP A 55 4.62 17.21 -0.80
CA ASP A 55 4.47 18.56 -0.30
C ASP A 55 5.25 18.70 1.02
N ILE A 56 6.47 19.17 0.89
CA ILE A 56 7.41 19.43 2.00
C ILE A 56 6.88 20.53 2.94
N PHE A 57 5.81 21.23 2.55
CA PHE A 57 5.14 22.31 3.28
C PHE A 57 3.72 21.97 3.73
N ALA A 58 3.15 20.82 3.31
CA ALA A 58 1.87 20.38 3.84
C ALA A 58 2.01 20.15 5.34
N GLU A 59 1.16 20.81 6.12
CA GLU A 59 1.10 20.67 7.57
C GLU A 59 1.22 19.20 7.95
N LYS A 60 2.20 18.88 8.81
CA LYS A 60 2.33 17.59 9.46
C LYS A 60 0.95 17.16 9.97
N GLY A 61 0.30 16.20 9.30
CA GLY A 61 -0.86 15.52 9.89
C GLY A 61 -2.12 15.37 9.04
N ARG A 62 -2.17 15.72 7.75
CA ARG A 62 -3.33 15.31 6.92
C ARG A 62 -3.23 13.84 6.53
N ARG A 63 -3.62 12.98 7.48
CA ARG A 63 -3.79 11.54 7.28
C ARG A 63 -4.83 11.31 6.20
N VAL A 64 -4.53 10.46 5.22
CA VAL A 64 -5.55 10.08 4.25
C VAL A 64 -6.61 9.26 4.98
N GLU A 65 -7.80 9.86 5.12
CA GLU A 65 -8.98 9.23 5.68
C GLU A 65 -9.78 8.61 4.56
N PHE A 66 -10.00 7.30 4.67
CA PHE A 66 -10.99 6.65 3.82
C PHE A 66 -12.38 7.13 4.26
N PRO A 67 -13.29 7.47 3.32
CA PRO A 67 -14.64 7.95 3.64
C PRO A 67 -15.49 6.92 4.41
N HIS A 68 -15.01 5.68 4.53
CA HIS A 68 -15.57 4.62 5.38
C HIS A 68 -14.47 3.77 6.00
N VAL A 69 -14.82 2.86 6.92
CA VAL A 69 -13.90 1.94 7.62
C VAL A 69 -13.34 0.84 6.68
N PHE A 70 -12.69 1.23 5.58
CA PHE A 70 -12.05 0.38 4.58
C PHE A 70 -11.13 -0.65 5.24
N GLU A 71 -10.27 -0.20 6.16
CA GLU A 71 -9.32 -1.07 6.87
C GLU A 71 -10.03 -2.20 7.64
N ALA A 72 -11.21 -1.95 8.22
CA ALA A 72 -11.99 -2.99 8.90
C ALA A 72 -12.66 -3.96 7.92
N ARG A 73 -13.14 -3.46 6.77
CA ARG A 73 -13.73 -4.33 5.73
C ARG A 73 -12.70 -5.25 5.07
N MET A 74 -11.45 -4.80 5.00
CA MET A 74 -10.37 -5.57 4.40
C MET A 74 -9.62 -6.47 5.39
N GLU A 75 -10.12 -6.59 6.63
CA GLU A 75 -9.58 -7.52 7.60
C GLU A 75 -9.54 -8.95 7.03
N GLY A 76 -8.36 -9.57 7.06
CA GLY A 76 -8.13 -10.91 6.50
C GLY A 76 -7.91 -10.96 4.98
N VAL A 77 -8.18 -9.87 4.24
CA VAL A 77 -7.91 -9.78 2.78
C VAL A 77 -6.60 -9.04 2.52
N GLY A 78 -6.40 -7.88 3.14
CA GLY A 78 -5.23 -7.04 2.91
C GLY A 78 -4.92 -6.13 4.09
N ILE A 79 -3.77 -5.46 4.04
CA ILE A 79 -3.32 -4.56 5.10
C ILE A 79 -2.89 -3.21 4.52
N VAL A 80 -3.29 -2.13 5.21
CA VAL A 80 -2.79 -0.78 4.96
C VAL A 80 -1.72 -0.45 6.01
N ILE A 81 -0.55 -0.01 5.54
CA ILE A 81 0.60 0.32 6.39
C ILE A 81 0.85 1.81 6.28
N ARG A 82 0.78 2.49 7.43
CA ARG A 82 1.02 3.94 7.55
C ARG A 82 2.40 4.28 8.13
N ALA A 83 3.16 3.25 8.48
CA ALA A 83 4.53 3.38 8.98
C ALA A 83 5.56 3.22 7.86
N TRP A 84 6.81 3.57 8.16
CA TRP A 84 7.92 3.29 7.26
C TRP A 84 8.15 1.77 7.15
N VAL A 85 8.47 1.30 5.94
CA VAL A 85 8.82 -0.09 5.65
C VAL A 85 9.95 -0.17 4.65
N THR A 86 10.71 -1.26 4.70
CA THR A 86 11.73 -1.56 3.69
C THR A 86 11.04 -2.16 2.46
N GLN A 87 10.91 -1.37 1.40
CA GLN A 87 10.30 -1.83 0.13
C GLN A 87 10.95 -3.12 -0.40
N LEU A 88 12.28 -3.23 -0.31
CA LEU A 88 13.01 -4.43 -0.75
C LEU A 88 12.61 -5.69 0.03
N GLU A 89 12.30 -5.57 1.33
CA GLU A 89 11.86 -6.72 2.13
C GLU A 89 10.46 -7.20 1.69
N ILE A 90 9.56 -6.28 1.34
CA ILE A 90 8.22 -6.60 0.84
C ILE A 90 8.31 -7.24 -0.56
N LEU A 91 9.09 -6.64 -1.46
CA LEU A 91 9.29 -7.16 -2.81
C LEU A 91 9.97 -8.53 -2.81
N GLY A 92 10.92 -8.76 -1.89
CA GLY A 92 11.62 -10.03 -1.75
C GLY A 92 10.80 -11.15 -1.11
N HIS A 93 9.61 -10.86 -0.58
CA HIS A 93 8.78 -11.85 0.10
C HIS A 93 8.16 -12.87 -0.89
N PRO A 94 8.17 -14.18 -0.61
CA PRO A 94 7.66 -15.21 -1.54
C PRO A 94 6.19 -15.03 -1.95
N SER A 95 5.36 -14.52 -1.04
CA SER A 95 3.93 -14.26 -1.31
C SER A 95 3.70 -13.05 -2.22
N THR A 96 4.68 -12.17 -2.41
CA THR A 96 4.54 -11.00 -3.29
C THR A 96 4.56 -11.44 -4.75
N GLY A 97 3.43 -11.27 -5.42
CA GLY A 97 3.19 -11.67 -6.80
C GLY A 97 3.12 -10.52 -7.79
N GLY A 98 2.88 -9.30 -7.32
CA GLY A 98 2.81 -8.11 -8.15
C GLY A 98 3.20 -6.85 -7.38
N PHE A 99 3.60 -5.83 -8.11
CA PHE A 99 3.92 -4.51 -7.58
C PHE A 99 3.19 -3.45 -8.39
N MET A 100 2.30 -2.70 -7.74
CA MET A 100 1.67 -1.51 -8.29
C MET A 100 2.38 -0.27 -7.77
N ASN A 101 2.90 0.54 -8.69
CA ASN A 101 3.62 1.77 -8.40
C ASN A 101 3.30 2.84 -9.46
N LEU A 102 3.77 4.08 -9.24
CA LEU A 102 3.66 5.17 -10.22
C LEU A 102 4.83 5.20 -11.23
N CYS A 103 5.48 4.06 -11.46
CA CYS A 103 6.58 3.88 -12.42
C CYS A 103 7.81 4.79 -12.22
N GLY A 104 8.07 5.24 -10.99
CA GLY A 104 9.30 5.97 -10.67
C GLY A 104 10.55 5.12 -10.92
N TRP A 105 11.62 5.70 -11.49
CA TRP A 105 12.82 4.96 -11.93
C TRP A 105 13.41 4.04 -10.84
N ASN A 106 13.54 4.54 -9.61
CA ASN A 106 14.05 3.77 -8.45
C ASN A 106 13.09 2.67 -7.94
N SER A 107 11.86 2.63 -8.45
CA SER A 107 10.88 1.57 -8.15
C SER A 107 10.81 0.50 -9.24
N CYS A 108 11.26 0.82 -10.45
CA CYS A 108 11.32 -0.13 -11.57
C CYS A 108 12.65 -0.90 -11.63
N MET A 109 13.74 -0.26 -11.18
CA MET A 109 15.09 -0.83 -11.08
C MET A 109 15.33 -1.39 -9.68
#